data_AF-C0NKF1-F1
#
_entry.id   AF-C0NKF1-F1
#
_cell.length_a   1.000
_cell.length_b   1.000
_cell.length_c   1.000
_cell.angle_alpha   90.00
_cell.angle_beta   90.00
_cell.angle_gamma   90.00
#
_symmetry.space_group_name_H-M   'P 1'
#
loop_
_entity.id
_entity.type
_entity.pdbx_description
1 polymer ?
#
loop_
_entity_poly.entity_id
_entity_poly.type
_entity_poly.pdbx_seq_one_letter_code
_entity_poly.pdbx_strand_id
1 'polypeptide(L)'
;MHLHLRPNQRTAKAKSSQISAIHDLDEQIIPNTYACNALQCLYFSRRPSSVSPGGFCLVLPKTQLNLAPTRWVPERGHTMRFSPATVLVSLLGWIGVASSHNILLRAHSRECFHEDLHKDDRMTVTFQTGDREFGGSGNLDVSFWVQDPSGNRQYTKYSSSDEYSFTASLDGKYIYCFGNEAWSSNSKEVSFNVYGVVYVPESEASTDPLEAEVRRLSEELSQVKDEQSYIIVRERTHRNTAESTNARVKWWSIFQLCIIIGEGIFQVWWLKRFFEVKRVV
;
A
#
# COMPACT_ATOMS: atom_id res chain seq x y z
N MET A 1 -53.01 15.10 -15.70
CA MET A 1 -52.38 13.83 -16.10
C MET A 1 -50.92 13.88 -15.69
N HIS A 2 -50.57 13.40 -14.50
CA HIS A 2 -49.18 13.34 -14.03
C HIS A 2 -48.77 11.86 -13.90
N LEU A 3 -47.92 11.42 -14.83
CA LEU A 3 -47.30 10.09 -14.84
C LEU A 3 -46.06 10.13 -13.95
N HIS A 4 -46.16 9.58 -12.74
CA HIS A 4 -45.01 9.34 -11.86
C HIS A 4 -44.23 8.11 -12.38
N LEU A 5 -43.09 8.35 -13.02
CA LEU A 5 -42.08 7.33 -13.32
C LEU A 5 -41.31 7.03 -12.03
N ARG A 6 -41.39 5.80 -11.51
CA ARG A 6 -40.49 5.29 -10.45
C ARG A 6 -39.16 4.84 -11.10
N PRO A 7 -37.99 5.36 -10.67
CA PRO A 7 -36.71 4.84 -11.12
C PRO A 7 -36.39 3.49 -10.44
N ASN A 8 -35.69 2.66 -11.22
CA ASN A 8 -35.58 1.22 -11.12
C ASN A 8 -34.53 0.77 -10.09
N GLN A 9 -34.94 0.24 -8.92
CA GLN A 9 -34.03 -0.31 -7.89
C GLN A 9 -33.17 -1.51 -8.35
N ARG A 10 -33.42 -2.09 -9.54
CA ARG A 10 -32.67 -3.26 -10.02
C ARG A 10 -31.26 -2.93 -10.49
N THR A 11 -30.97 -1.70 -10.91
CA THR A 11 -29.64 -1.32 -11.39
C THR A 11 -28.62 -1.18 -10.25
N ALA A 12 -29.06 -0.79 -9.05
CA ALA A 12 -28.18 -0.66 -7.88
C ALA A 12 -27.66 -2.01 -7.37
N LYS A 13 -28.49 -3.06 -7.38
CA LYS A 13 -28.06 -4.43 -6.99
C LYS A 13 -27.10 -5.05 -7.99
N ALA A 14 -27.24 -4.75 -9.28
CA ALA A 14 -26.31 -5.26 -10.30
C ALA A 14 -24.91 -4.62 -10.16
N LYS A 15 -24.84 -3.34 -9.78
CA LYS A 15 -23.57 -2.61 -9.62
C LYS A 15 -22.76 -3.09 -8.42
N SER A 16 -23.41 -3.41 -7.29
CA SER A 16 -22.74 -3.98 -6.11
C SER A 16 -22.12 -5.36 -6.37
N SER A 17 -22.77 -6.20 -7.20
CA SER A 17 -22.24 -7.53 -7.52
C SER A 17 -21.03 -7.50 -8.45
N GLN A 18 -20.91 -6.48 -9.33
CA GLN A 18 -19.78 -6.34 -10.24
C GLN A 18 -18.50 -5.84 -9.54
N ILE A 19 -18.65 -4.99 -8.52
CA ILE A 19 -17.51 -4.45 -7.75
C ILE A 19 -16.87 -5.54 -6.88
N SER A 20 -17.68 -6.43 -6.29
CA SER A 20 -17.16 -7.55 -5.49
C SER A 20 -16.34 -8.54 -6.32
N ALA A 21 -16.73 -8.78 -7.59
CA ALA A 21 -16.01 -9.69 -8.48
C ALA A 21 -14.65 -9.11 -8.96
N ILE A 22 -14.49 -7.79 -8.99
CA ILE A 22 -13.22 -7.14 -9.34
C ILE A 22 -12.25 -7.16 -8.15
N HIS A 23 -12.77 -7.09 -6.92
CA HIS A 23 -11.95 -7.21 -5.71
C HIS A 23 -11.40 -8.64 -5.52
N ASP A 24 -12.19 -9.67 -5.79
CA ASP A 24 -11.74 -11.08 -5.74
C ASP A 24 -10.69 -11.43 -6.80
N LEU A 25 -10.69 -10.75 -7.95
CA LEU A 25 -9.69 -10.96 -9.01
C LEU A 25 -8.36 -10.27 -8.71
N ASP A 26 -8.32 -9.26 -7.82
CA ASP A 26 -7.08 -8.61 -7.43
C ASP A 26 -6.27 -9.48 -6.44
N GLU A 27 -6.96 -10.25 -5.60
CA GLU A 27 -6.32 -11.12 -4.61
C GLU A 27 -5.63 -12.36 -5.23
N GLN A 28 -6.03 -12.76 -6.44
CA GLN A 28 -5.36 -13.83 -7.19
C GLN A 28 -4.20 -13.33 -8.09
N ILE A 29 -4.06 -12.01 -8.28
CA ILE A 29 -3.05 -11.39 -9.17
C ILE A 29 -2.09 -10.50 -8.37
N ILE A 30 -1.79 -10.87 -7.12
CA ILE A 30 -0.51 -10.52 -6.50
C ILE A 30 0.46 -11.65 -6.89
N PRO A 31 1.28 -11.49 -7.94
CA PRO A 31 2.30 -12.49 -8.22
C PRO A 31 3.25 -12.46 -7.03
N ASN A 32 3.50 -13.65 -6.47
CA ASN A 32 4.61 -13.99 -5.60
C ASN A 32 5.86 -13.11 -5.82
N THR A 33 5.89 -11.91 -5.22
CA THR A 33 7.06 -11.02 -5.23
C THR A 33 7.93 -11.32 -4.00
N TYR A 34 7.86 -12.56 -3.53
CA TYR A 34 8.72 -13.17 -2.53
C TYR A 34 9.30 -14.52 -2.99
N ALA A 35 9.21 -14.87 -4.27
CA ALA A 35 10.07 -15.92 -4.85
C ALA A 35 11.49 -15.38 -5.11
N CYS A 36 12.09 -14.79 -4.08
CA CYS A 36 13.50 -14.41 -4.05
C CYS A 36 14.29 -15.69 -3.75
N ASN A 37 15.00 -16.21 -4.76
CA ASN A 37 16.04 -17.25 -4.69
C ASN A 37 16.04 -18.15 -3.44
N ALA A 38 15.57 -19.39 -3.61
CA ALA A 38 15.57 -20.46 -2.59
C ALA A 38 16.95 -20.77 -1.94
N LEU A 39 18.05 -20.17 -2.42
CA LEU A 39 19.37 -20.26 -1.77
C LEU A 39 19.64 -19.18 -0.70
N GLN A 40 18.84 -18.11 -0.59
CA GLN A 40 19.12 -17.00 0.33
C GLN A 40 18.27 -17.01 1.62
N CYS A 41 17.20 -17.82 1.69
CA CYS A 41 16.29 -17.88 2.84
C CYS A 41 16.79 -18.71 4.03
N LEU A 42 17.92 -19.44 3.90
CA LEU A 42 18.41 -20.30 4.98
C LEU A 42 19.25 -19.56 6.06
N TYR A 43 19.53 -18.26 5.91
CA TYR A 43 20.45 -17.55 6.80
C TYR A 43 19.81 -16.61 7.84
N PHE A 44 18.48 -16.45 7.87
CA PHE A 44 17.79 -15.54 8.77
C PHE A 44 16.78 -16.26 9.68
N SER A 45 17.25 -17.26 10.40
CA SER A 45 16.51 -17.86 11.53
C SER A 45 17.34 -17.66 12.81
N ARG A 46 17.08 -16.57 13.54
CA ARG A 46 17.49 -16.41 14.95
C ARG A 46 16.72 -15.27 15.64
N ARG A 47 15.67 -15.70 16.37
CA ARG A 47 15.04 -15.21 17.62
C ARG A 47 14.93 -13.69 17.90
N PRO A 48 13.73 -13.21 18.31
CA PRO A 48 13.56 -11.91 18.95
C PRO A 48 13.63 -12.03 20.48
N SER A 49 14.22 -11.02 21.14
CA SER A 49 14.05 -10.80 22.58
C SER A 49 13.99 -9.30 22.88
N SER A 50 12.81 -8.90 23.35
CA SER A 50 12.52 -7.90 24.38
C SER A 50 12.87 -6.42 24.20
N VAL A 51 11.89 -5.61 24.64
CA VAL A 51 11.95 -4.27 25.25
C VAL A 51 11.50 -3.09 24.36
N SER A 52 10.20 -2.81 24.49
CA SER A 52 9.52 -1.55 24.86
C SER A 52 9.95 -0.16 24.37
N PRO A 53 8.97 0.78 24.29
CA PRO A 53 8.98 1.92 23.40
C PRO A 53 9.43 3.22 24.09
N GLY A 54 10.03 4.12 23.32
CA GLY A 54 10.36 5.48 23.76
C GLY A 54 10.63 6.36 22.56
N GLY A 55 9.74 7.32 22.31
CA GLY A 55 9.86 8.26 21.21
C GLY A 55 11.03 9.22 21.39
N PHE A 56 11.42 9.89 20.30
CA PHE A 56 11.86 11.28 20.28
C PHE A 56 11.98 11.72 18.82
N CYS A 57 10.99 12.49 18.35
CA CYS A 57 11.14 13.32 17.15
C CYS A 57 12.09 14.47 17.50
N LEU A 58 13.32 14.46 16.95
CA LEU A 58 14.21 15.60 17.02
C LEU A 58 13.96 16.53 15.82
N VAL A 59 13.31 17.65 16.14
CA VAL A 59 13.19 18.86 15.34
C VAL A 59 14.59 19.46 15.13
N LEU A 60 15.02 19.66 13.89
CA LEU A 60 16.23 20.41 13.57
C LEU A 60 15.98 21.92 13.68
N PRO A 61 16.81 22.68 14.43
CA PRO A 61 16.71 24.12 14.48
C PRO A 61 17.36 24.76 13.25
N LYS A 62 16.66 25.72 12.64
CA LYS A 62 17.22 26.70 11.70
C LYS A 62 18.24 27.55 12.44
N THR A 63 19.52 27.42 12.11
CA THR A 63 20.53 28.39 12.52
C THR A 63 21.14 29.03 11.28
N GLN A 64 20.74 30.27 11.07
CA GLN A 64 21.35 31.26 10.18
C GLN A 64 22.85 31.36 10.49
N LEU A 65 23.72 31.16 9.50
CA LEU A 65 25.08 31.70 9.57
C LEU A 65 25.47 32.36 8.26
N ASN A 66 25.95 33.59 8.44
CA ASN A 66 26.13 34.65 7.48
C ASN A 66 27.02 34.30 6.27
N LEU A 67 26.61 34.86 5.13
CA LEU A 67 27.38 34.90 3.89
C LEU A 67 28.71 35.64 4.09
N ALA A 68 29.80 35.01 3.65
CA ALA A 68 30.98 35.69 3.14
C ALA A 68 31.29 35.06 1.75
N PRO A 69 31.54 35.85 0.70
CA PRO A 69 31.79 35.32 -0.63
C PRO A 69 33.23 34.81 -0.71
N THR A 70 33.45 33.53 -0.39
CA THR A 70 34.73 32.89 -0.68
C THR A 70 34.79 32.50 -2.16
N ARG A 71 35.66 33.23 -2.86
CA ARG A 71 36.18 32.99 -4.21
C ARG A 71 36.50 31.50 -4.41
N TRP A 72 35.75 30.81 -5.26
CA TRP A 72 36.02 29.43 -5.66
C TRP A 72 37.22 29.37 -6.60
N VAL A 73 38.35 28.92 -6.07
CA VAL A 73 39.46 28.37 -6.84
C VAL A 73 39.10 26.91 -7.16
N PRO A 74 39.22 26.42 -8.40
CA PRO A 74 38.98 25.02 -8.70
C PRO A 74 40.13 24.18 -8.15
N GLU A 75 39.99 23.69 -6.92
CA GLU A 75 40.88 22.65 -6.41
C GLU A 75 40.58 21.30 -7.09
N ARG A 76 41.68 20.64 -7.45
CA ARG A 76 41.76 19.36 -8.16
C ARG A 76 40.73 18.35 -7.69
N GLY A 77 40.02 17.77 -8.66
CA GLY A 77 38.97 16.78 -8.45
C GLY A 77 39.42 15.60 -7.59
N HIS A 78 38.99 15.61 -6.33
CA HIS A 78 38.86 14.39 -5.55
C HIS A 78 37.62 13.65 -6.05
N THR A 79 37.83 12.68 -6.95
CA THR A 79 36.81 11.68 -7.26
C THR A 79 36.48 10.96 -5.95
N MET A 80 35.33 11.27 -5.36
CA MET A 80 34.81 10.59 -4.18
C MET A 80 34.51 9.15 -4.60
N ARG A 81 35.49 8.26 -4.43
CA ARG A 81 35.34 6.82 -4.64
C ARG A 81 34.47 6.27 -3.51
N PHE A 82 33.16 6.33 -3.70
CA PHE A 82 32.25 5.59 -2.82
C PHE A 82 32.59 4.10 -2.95
N SER A 83 33.03 3.52 -1.84
CA SER A 83 33.24 2.08 -1.75
C SER A 83 31.90 1.40 -2.05
N PRO A 84 31.85 0.34 -2.87
CA PRO A 84 30.59 -0.38 -3.14
C PRO A 84 29.92 -0.85 -1.84
N ALA A 85 30.69 -1.07 -0.77
CA ALA A 85 30.17 -1.39 0.55
C ALA A 85 29.34 -0.27 1.19
N THR A 86 29.71 1.01 1.03
CA THR A 86 28.95 2.12 1.64
C THR A 86 27.63 2.37 0.94
N VAL A 87 27.57 2.13 -0.38
CA VAL A 87 26.32 2.17 -1.17
C VAL A 87 25.39 1.00 -0.81
N LEU A 88 25.95 -0.18 -0.55
CA LEU A 88 25.17 -1.36 -0.19
C LEU A 88 24.57 -1.23 1.23
N VAL A 89 25.32 -0.66 2.17
CA VAL A 89 24.83 -0.36 3.53
C VAL A 89 23.77 0.75 3.52
N SER A 90 23.92 1.80 2.71
CA SER A 90 22.88 2.84 2.62
C SER A 90 21.59 2.32 1.96
N LEU A 91 21.70 1.49 0.92
CA LEU A 91 20.55 0.82 0.29
C LEU A 91 19.83 -0.11 1.27
N LEU A 92 20.56 -0.91 2.05
CA LEU A 92 19.97 -1.77 3.09
C LEU A 92 19.29 -0.96 4.20
N GLY A 93 19.84 0.18 4.58
CA GLY A 93 19.24 1.06 5.59
C GLY A 93 17.93 1.71 5.12
N TRP A 94 17.79 2.02 3.84
CA TRP A 94 16.59 2.68 3.29
C TRP A 94 15.40 1.73 3.16
N ILE A 95 15.64 0.42 2.99
CA ILE A 95 14.58 -0.59 2.90
C ILE A 95 13.80 -0.71 4.23
N GLY A 96 14.38 -0.28 5.35
CA GLY A 96 13.73 -0.37 6.67
C GLY A 96 12.71 0.72 7.01
N VAL A 97 12.54 1.76 6.18
CA VAL A 97 11.77 2.96 6.57
C VAL A 97 10.32 2.95 6.04
N ALA A 98 9.88 1.88 5.39
CA ALA A 98 8.47 1.75 5.00
C ALA A 98 7.63 1.23 6.19
N SER A 99 7.18 2.12 7.08
CA SER A 99 6.13 1.79 8.05
C SER A 99 4.76 2.16 7.47
N SER A 100 3.91 1.16 7.26
CA SER A 100 2.47 1.35 7.03
C SER A 100 1.74 1.49 8.37
N HIS A 101 0.64 2.23 8.37
CA HIS A 101 -0.17 2.50 9.56
C HIS A 101 -1.04 1.28 9.90
N ASN A 102 -0.48 0.34 10.67
CA ASN A 102 -1.21 -0.79 11.23
C ASN A 102 -1.18 -0.70 12.76
N ILE A 103 -2.29 -1.04 13.39
CA ILE A 103 -2.39 -1.05 14.86
C ILE A 103 -2.30 -2.47 15.38
N LEU A 104 -1.51 -2.67 16.44
CA LEU A 104 -1.41 -3.95 17.13
C LEU A 104 -2.53 -4.05 18.17
N LEU A 105 -3.44 -4.99 17.98
CA LEU A 105 -4.52 -5.31 18.90
C LEU A 105 -4.11 -6.49 19.79
N ARG A 106 -3.76 -6.21 21.05
CA ARG A 106 -3.30 -7.24 22.00
C ARG A 106 -4.43 -8.21 22.38
N ALA A 107 -4.07 -9.39 22.87
CA ALA A 107 -5.04 -10.34 23.43
C ALA A 107 -5.79 -9.70 24.62
N HIS A 108 -7.11 -9.96 24.70
CA HIS A 108 -7.99 -9.42 25.73
C HIS A 108 -7.99 -7.88 25.85
N SER A 109 -7.75 -7.19 24.74
CA SER A 109 -7.71 -5.73 24.70
C SER A 109 -8.63 -5.16 23.64
N ARG A 110 -8.87 -3.85 23.73
CA ARG A 110 -9.59 -3.09 22.72
C ARG A 110 -8.88 -1.77 22.47
N GLU A 111 -8.93 -1.30 21.24
CA GLU A 111 -8.43 0.00 20.84
C GLU A 111 -9.61 0.82 20.28
N CYS A 112 -9.75 2.06 20.73
CA CYS A 112 -10.85 2.94 20.36
C CYS A 112 -10.30 4.27 19.86
N PHE A 113 -10.89 4.75 18.78
CA PHE A 113 -10.55 6.02 18.14
C PHE A 113 -11.82 6.88 18.06
N HIS A 114 -11.64 8.17 17.77
CA HIS A 114 -12.73 9.11 17.73
C HIS A 114 -12.58 10.11 16.60
N GLU A 115 -13.72 10.54 16.07
CA GLU A 115 -13.85 11.64 15.11
C GLU A 115 -14.94 12.59 15.60
N ASP A 116 -14.71 13.88 15.42
CA ASP A 116 -15.70 14.92 15.72
C ASP A 116 -16.46 15.24 14.42
N LEU A 117 -17.75 14.91 14.39
CA LEU A 117 -18.63 15.07 13.22
C LEU A 117 -19.73 16.09 13.52
N HIS A 118 -20.15 16.83 12.49
CA HIS A 118 -21.37 17.62 12.52
C HIS A 118 -22.55 16.80 12.02
N LYS A 119 -23.76 17.24 12.32
CA LYS A 119 -24.99 16.69 11.80
C LYS A 119 -24.96 16.72 10.27
N ASP A 120 -25.41 15.63 9.67
CA ASP A 120 -25.42 15.37 8.22
C ASP A 120 -24.04 15.12 7.58
N ASP A 121 -22.94 15.13 8.36
CA ASP A 121 -21.64 14.65 7.89
C ASP A 121 -21.69 13.13 7.66
N ARG A 122 -21.08 12.66 6.56
CA ARG A 122 -20.94 11.23 6.27
C ARG A 122 -19.58 10.75 6.75
N MET A 123 -19.51 9.55 7.32
CA MET A 123 -18.25 8.89 7.69
C MET A 123 -18.27 7.43 7.24
N THR A 124 -17.17 6.99 6.64
CA THR A 124 -16.94 5.59 6.26
C THR A 124 -15.70 5.06 6.96
N VAL A 125 -15.87 3.93 7.64
CA VAL A 125 -14.78 3.19 8.30
C VAL A 125 -14.63 1.84 7.62
N THR A 126 -13.44 1.56 7.10
CA THR A 126 -13.05 0.24 6.62
C THR A 126 -11.96 -0.35 7.50
N PHE A 127 -12.00 -1.66 7.69
CA PHE A 127 -10.93 -2.36 8.38
C PHE A 127 -10.68 -3.75 7.82
N GLN A 128 -9.44 -4.20 8.00
CA GLN A 128 -8.96 -5.54 7.70
C GLN A 128 -8.04 -6.01 8.82
N THR A 129 -8.30 -7.21 9.32
CA THR A 129 -7.51 -7.83 10.39
C THR A 129 -6.57 -8.87 9.81
N GLY A 130 -5.29 -8.76 10.14
CA GLY A 130 -4.24 -9.71 9.76
C GLY A 130 -3.47 -10.23 10.97
N ASP A 131 -2.61 -11.22 10.69
CA ASP A 131 -1.68 -11.78 11.65
C ASP A 131 -0.30 -11.14 11.50
N ARG A 132 0.23 -10.60 12.61
CA ARG A 132 1.60 -10.07 12.64
C ARG A 132 2.66 -11.15 12.87
N GLU A 133 2.28 -12.26 13.49
CA GLU A 133 3.20 -13.28 13.99
C GLU A 133 3.13 -14.57 13.15
N PHE A 134 4.30 -15.09 12.77
CA PHE A 134 4.45 -16.42 12.15
C PHE A 134 3.96 -17.48 13.15
N GLY A 135 2.72 -17.92 13.01
CA GLY A 135 2.06 -18.81 13.98
C GLY A 135 0.54 -18.71 14.00
N GLY A 136 -0.03 -17.65 13.42
CA GLY A 136 -1.45 -17.50 13.13
C GLY A 136 -2.35 -17.33 14.36
N SER A 137 -3.06 -16.22 14.45
CA SER A 137 -4.27 -16.17 15.25
C SER A 137 -5.31 -16.97 14.47
N GLY A 138 -5.54 -18.24 14.84
CA GLY A 138 -6.44 -19.13 14.10
C GLY A 138 -7.86 -18.58 13.88
N ASN A 139 -8.23 -17.51 14.59
CA ASN A 139 -9.37 -16.66 14.30
C ASN A 139 -8.91 -15.19 14.14
N LEU A 140 -9.25 -14.56 13.01
CA LEU A 140 -8.95 -13.16 12.70
C LEU A 140 -10.11 -12.20 13.00
N ASP A 141 -11.22 -12.68 13.55
CA ASP A 141 -12.40 -11.85 13.77
C ASP A 141 -12.22 -10.89 14.95
N VAL A 142 -12.62 -9.64 14.77
CA VAL A 142 -12.61 -8.63 15.83
C VAL A 142 -14.02 -8.12 16.07
N SER A 143 -14.32 -7.71 17.31
CA SER A 143 -15.55 -7.00 17.62
C SER A 143 -15.39 -5.53 17.22
N PHE A 144 -16.06 -5.13 16.16
CA PHE A 144 -16.12 -3.74 15.70
C PHE A 144 -17.44 -3.11 16.14
N TRP A 145 -17.42 -1.92 16.71
CA TRP A 145 -18.64 -1.16 16.97
C TRP A 145 -18.41 0.34 16.90
N VAL A 146 -19.47 1.07 16.55
CA VAL A 146 -19.50 2.53 16.46
C VAL A 146 -20.54 3.08 17.42
N GLN A 147 -20.14 4.08 18.21
CA GLN A 147 -20.94 4.78 19.20
C GLN A 147 -21.18 6.23 18.79
N ASP A 148 -22.40 6.69 19.00
CA ASP A 148 -22.79 8.08 18.83
C ASP A 148 -22.33 8.95 20.03
N PRO A 149 -22.44 10.29 19.93
CA PRO A 149 -22.11 11.19 21.03
C PRO A 149 -22.98 10.99 22.29
N SER A 150 -24.14 10.32 22.17
CA SER A 150 -25.03 9.97 23.28
C SER A 150 -24.63 8.66 23.98
N GLY A 151 -23.62 7.95 23.48
CA GLY A 151 -23.15 6.66 23.99
C GLY A 151 -23.92 5.44 23.46
N ASN A 152 -24.84 5.62 22.51
CA ASN A 152 -25.57 4.50 21.91
C ASN A 152 -24.72 3.84 20.82
N ARG A 153 -24.69 2.50 20.82
CA ARG A 153 -24.03 1.72 19.76
C ARG A 153 -24.94 1.66 18.53
N GLN A 154 -24.58 2.38 17.47
CA GLN A 154 -25.33 2.36 16.22
C GLN A 154 -25.04 1.13 15.37
N TYR A 155 -23.82 0.61 15.45
CA TYR A 155 -23.39 -0.56 14.70
C TYR A 155 -22.51 -1.45 15.56
N THR A 156 -22.67 -2.76 15.41
CA THR A 156 -21.83 -3.76 16.07
C THR A 156 -21.71 -4.96 15.15
N LYS A 157 -20.47 -5.36 14.85
CA LYS A 157 -20.15 -6.47 13.96
C LYS A 157 -19.01 -7.29 14.55
N TYR A 158 -19.03 -8.59 14.31
CA TYR A 158 -17.92 -9.48 14.62
C TYR A 158 -17.44 -10.10 13.30
N SER A 159 -16.29 -9.64 12.80
CA SER A 159 -15.73 -10.08 11.52
C SER A 159 -14.24 -9.71 11.39
N SER A 160 -13.53 -10.34 10.47
CA SER A 160 -12.12 -10.03 10.14
C SER A 160 -11.99 -8.78 9.25
N SER A 161 -12.99 -8.50 8.41
CA SER A 161 -13.03 -7.32 7.55
C SER A 161 -14.48 -6.86 7.34
N ASP A 162 -14.69 -5.54 7.34
CA ASP A 162 -15.99 -4.94 7.02
C ASP A 162 -15.82 -3.47 6.58
N GLU A 163 -16.86 -2.93 5.95
CA GLU A 163 -17.03 -1.52 5.64
C GLU A 163 -18.34 -1.01 6.24
N TYR A 164 -18.27 0.04 7.05
CA TYR A 164 -19.45 0.68 7.61
C TYR A 164 -19.48 2.17 7.26
N SER A 165 -20.54 2.57 6.55
CA SER A 165 -20.83 3.95 6.20
C SER A 165 -22.08 4.43 6.92
N PHE A 166 -22.00 5.58 7.60
CA PHE A 166 -23.15 6.20 8.27
C PHE A 166 -23.13 7.72 8.11
N THR A 167 -24.29 8.34 8.37
CA THR A 167 -24.46 9.80 8.42
C THR A 167 -24.70 10.20 9.87
N ALA A 168 -24.00 11.22 10.35
CA ALA A 168 -24.08 11.69 11.72
C ALA A 168 -25.44 12.38 11.99
N SER A 169 -26.22 11.82 12.93
CA SER A 169 -27.52 12.38 13.33
C SER A 169 -27.41 13.55 14.32
N LEU A 170 -26.29 13.64 15.03
CA LEU A 170 -26.04 14.60 16.11
C LEU A 170 -24.64 15.16 15.96
N ASP A 171 -24.46 16.43 16.30
CA ASP A 171 -23.13 17.03 16.43
C ASP A 171 -22.39 16.40 17.62
N GLY A 172 -21.13 16.05 17.41
CA GLY A 172 -20.23 15.68 18.49
C GLY A 172 -19.28 14.54 18.17
N LYS A 173 -18.78 13.93 19.24
CA LYS A 173 -17.71 12.93 19.19
C LYS A 173 -18.26 11.52 18.94
N TYR A 174 -17.98 10.98 17.77
CA TYR A 174 -18.26 9.59 17.42
C TYR A 174 -17.06 8.72 17.77
N ILE A 175 -17.31 7.54 18.35
CA ILE A 175 -16.26 6.62 18.81
C ILE A 175 -16.40 5.29 18.10
N TYR A 176 -15.37 4.84 17.39
CA TYR A 176 -15.30 3.52 16.80
C TYR A 176 -14.20 2.71 17.48
N CYS A 177 -14.51 1.45 17.78
CA CYS A 177 -13.66 0.57 18.57
C CYS A 177 -13.45 -0.76 17.88
N PHE A 178 -12.25 -1.32 18.06
CA PHE A 178 -11.87 -2.67 17.68
C PHE A 178 -11.55 -3.46 18.95
N GLY A 179 -12.26 -4.54 19.21
CA GLY A 179 -12.09 -5.40 20.38
C GLY A 179 -11.57 -6.79 20.01
N ASN A 180 -10.61 -7.25 20.80
CA ASN A 180 -10.06 -8.60 20.74
C ASN A 180 -10.24 -9.27 22.12
N GLU A 181 -11.50 -9.37 22.54
CA GLU A 181 -11.88 -9.78 23.90
C GLU A 181 -12.18 -11.29 24.01
N ALA A 182 -12.02 -12.06 22.92
CA ALA A 182 -12.29 -13.49 22.94
C ALA A 182 -11.33 -14.25 23.88
N TRP A 183 -11.85 -15.25 24.59
CA TRP A 183 -11.13 -16.11 25.52
C TRP A 183 -9.91 -16.82 24.91
N SER A 184 -9.96 -17.15 23.62
CA SER A 184 -8.87 -17.78 22.86
C SER A 184 -8.19 -16.81 21.88
N SER A 185 -8.12 -15.51 22.21
CA SER A 185 -7.51 -14.52 21.32
C SER A 185 -5.99 -14.43 21.48
N ASN A 186 -5.27 -14.58 20.36
CA ASN A 186 -3.88 -14.12 20.26
C ASN A 186 -3.86 -12.65 19.81
N SER A 187 -2.68 -12.02 19.81
CA SER A 187 -2.51 -10.68 19.25
C SER A 187 -2.83 -10.66 17.77
N LYS A 188 -3.57 -9.64 17.33
CA LYS A 188 -3.96 -9.41 15.93
C LYS A 188 -3.45 -8.04 15.49
N GLU A 189 -3.38 -7.82 14.19
CA GLU A 189 -3.05 -6.53 13.59
C GLU A 189 -4.24 -6.03 12.80
N VAL A 190 -4.70 -4.80 13.07
CA VAL A 190 -5.82 -4.20 12.34
C VAL A 190 -5.29 -3.06 11.49
N SER A 191 -5.55 -3.14 10.20
CA SER A 191 -5.39 -2.03 9.27
C SER A 191 -6.76 -1.38 9.10
N PHE A 192 -6.89 -0.10 9.41
CA PHE A 192 -8.14 0.62 9.24
C PHE A 192 -7.92 1.90 8.44
N ASN A 193 -8.93 2.29 7.68
CA ASN A 193 -8.95 3.55 6.95
C ASN A 193 -10.28 4.26 7.24
N VAL A 194 -10.19 5.55 7.53
CA VAL A 194 -11.34 6.43 7.71
C VAL A 194 -11.34 7.41 6.56
N TYR A 195 -12.38 7.37 5.75
CA TYR A 195 -12.55 8.27 4.62
C TYR A 195 -14.00 8.72 4.50
N GLY A 196 -14.21 9.75 3.70
CA GLY A 196 -15.56 10.20 3.35
C GLY A 196 -16.19 11.24 4.27
N VAL A 197 -15.40 11.94 5.12
CA VAL A 197 -15.85 13.14 5.86
C VAL A 197 -16.12 14.27 4.87
N VAL A 198 -17.31 14.23 4.26
CA VAL A 198 -17.83 15.32 3.46
C VAL A 198 -18.55 16.24 4.44
N TYR A 199 -17.88 17.33 4.81
CA TYR A 199 -18.54 18.43 5.48
C TYR A 199 -19.57 19.00 4.53
N VAL A 200 -20.86 18.81 4.83
CA VAL A 200 -21.92 19.50 4.10
C VAL A 200 -22.13 20.83 4.81
N PRO A 201 -21.64 21.96 4.28
CA PRO A 201 -21.96 23.25 4.87
C PRO A 201 -23.49 23.45 4.81
N GLU A 202 -24.11 23.61 5.97
CA GLU A 202 -25.56 23.79 6.16
C GLU A 202 -26.13 24.93 5.29
N SER A 203 -25.29 25.87 4.86
CA SER A 203 -25.66 27.03 4.04
C SER A 203 -25.93 26.75 2.56
N GLU A 204 -25.69 25.53 2.07
CA GLU A 204 -25.76 25.20 0.63
C GLU A 204 -26.85 24.16 0.31
N ALA A 205 -27.86 23.97 1.18
CA ALA A 205 -29.08 23.22 0.86
C ALA A 205 -29.99 24.03 -0.10
N SER A 206 -29.43 24.49 -1.22
CA SER A 206 -30.14 25.14 -2.31
C SER A 206 -31.18 24.18 -2.88
N THR A 207 -32.43 24.61 -2.80
CA THR A 207 -33.66 23.85 -3.04
C THR A 207 -33.93 23.62 -4.54
N ASP A 208 -32.93 23.78 -5.41
CA ASP A 208 -33.12 23.62 -6.84
C ASP A 208 -32.94 22.13 -7.22
N PRO A 209 -33.98 21.46 -7.74
CA PRO A 209 -33.87 20.07 -8.19
C PRO A 209 -32.77 19.85 -9.23
N LEU A 210 -32.39 20.89 -9.99
CA LEU A 210 -31.29 20.80 -10.94
C LEU A 210 -29.93 20.72 -10.23
N GLU A 211 -29.71 21.49 -9.18
CA GLU A 211 -28.47 21.48 -8.41
C GLU A 211 -28.28 20.14 -7.68
N ALA A 212 -29.36 19.56 -7.15
CA ALA A 212 -29.33 18.24 -6.54
C ALA A 212 -28.90 17.14 -7.54
N GLU A 213 -29.41 17.18 -8.78
CA GLU A 213 -29.03 16.21 -9.82
C GLU A 213 -27.58 16.41 -10.30
N VAL A 214 -27.12 17.66 -10.43
CA VAL A 214 -25.72 17.97 -10.76
C VAL A 214 -24.77 17.50 -9.66
N ARG A 215 -25.12 17.69 -8.38
CA ARG A 215 -24.33 17.19 -7.24
C ARG A 215 -24.24 15.68 -7.25
N ARG A 216 -25.36 14.98 -7.45
CA ARG A 216 -25.39 13.53 -7.58
C ARG A 216 -24.51 13.03 -8.74
N LEU A 217 -24.59 13.66 -9.91
CA LEU A 217 -23.72 13.30 -11.04
C LEU A 217 -22.24 13.57 -10.73
N SER A 218 -21.93 14.67 -10.03
CA SER A 218 -20.57 14.97 -9.58
C SER A 218 -20.03 13.93 -8.61
N GLU A 219 -20.85 13.43 -7.68
CA GLU A 219 -20.49 12.34 -6.76
C GLU A 219 -20.20 11.04 -7.52
N GLU A 220 -21.08 10.64 -8.45
CA GLU A 220 -20.87 9.44 -9.26
C GLU A 220 -19.62 9.56 -10.16
N LEU A 221 -19.35 10.74 -10.72
CA LEU A 221 -18.13 11.00 -11.50
C LEU A 221 -16.87 11.03 -10.64
N SER A 222 -16.96 11.52 -9.39
CA SER A 222 -15.83 11.48 -8.44
C SER A 222 -15.45 10.04 -8.14
N GLN A 223 -16.44 9.16 -7.89
CA GLN A 223 -16.19 7.74 -7.66
C GLN A 223 -15.48 7.09 -8.86
N VAL A 224 -15.95 7.33 -10.09
CA VAL A 224 -15.31 6.80 -11.31
C VAL A 224 -13.90 7.36 -11.50
N LYS A 225 -13.68 8.64 -11.19
CA LYS A 225 -12.36 9.28 -11.26
C LYS A 225 -11.37 8.64 -10.30
N ASP A 226 -11.79 8.33 -9.08
CA ASP A 226 -10.95 7.68 -8.09
C ASP A 226 -10.59 6.25 -8.51
N GLU A 227 -11.55 5.49 -9.05
CA GLU A 227 -11.30 4.16 -9.63
C GLU A 227 -10.32 4.22 -10.82
N GLN A 228 -10.47 5.19 -11.72
CA GLN A 228 -9.54 5.39 -12.84
C GLN A 228 -8.13 5.76 -12.36
N SER A 229 -8.02 6.62 -11.35
CA SER A 229 -6.74 7.02 -10.76
C SER A 229 -6.00 5.79 -10.22
N TYR A 230 -6.70 4.92 -9.49
CA TYR A 230 -6.16 3.67 -8.99
C TYR A 230 -5.67 2.75 -10.13
N ILE A 231 -6.49 2.55 -11.17
CA ILE A 231 -6.12 1.72 -12.33
C ILE A 231 -4.87 2.26 -13.03
N ILE A 232 -4.75 3.57 -13.23
CA ILE A 232 -3.59 4.20 -13.87
C ILE A 232 -2.31 4.00 -13.04
N VAL A 233 -2.38 4.17 -11.72
CA VAL A 233 -1.22 3.95 -10.83
C VAL A 233 -0.77 2.48 -10.88
N ARG A 234 -1.73 1.56 -10.87
CA ARG A 234 -1.48 0.13 -10.96
C ARG A 234 -0.88 -0.27 -12.31
N GLU A 235 -1.42 0.26 -13.42
CA GLU A 235 -0.89 0.04 -14.78
C GLU A 235 0.56 0.52 -14.88
N ARG A 236 0.88 1.72 -14.39
CA ARG A 236 2.26 2.25 -14.41
C ARG A 236 3.22 1.34 -13.65
N THR A 237 2.80 0.83 -12.49
CA THR A 237 3.63 -0.06 -11.67
C THR A 237 3.86 -1.42 -12.35
N HIS A 238 2.80 -2.02 -12.90
CA HIS A 238 2.90 -3.26 -13.68
C HIS A 238 3.76 -3.08 -14.93
N ARG A 239 3.59 -1.96 -15.66
CA ARG A 239 4.37 -1.67 -16.86
C ARG A 239 5.86 -1.53 -16.55
N ASN A 240 6.23 -0.77 -15.52
CA ASN A 240 7.63 -0.62 -15.08
C ASN A 240 8.25 -1.97 -14.67
N THR A 241 7.49 -2.82 -14.00
CA THR A 241 7.93 -4.16 -13.58
C THR A 241 8.14 -5.09 -14.78
N ALA A 242 7.20 -5.05 -15.75
CA ALA A 242 7.31 -5.80 -16.99
C ALA A 242 8.50 -5.32 -17.85
N GLU A 243 8.67 -4.00 -18.03
CA GLU A 243 9.77 -3.41 -18.80
C GLU A 243 11.14 -3.73 -18.20
N SER A 244 11.30 -3.58 -16.88
CA SER A 244 12.58 -3.87 -16.19
C SER A 244 12.94 -5.36 -16.22
N THR A 245 11.95 -6.25 -16.04
CA THR A 245 12.14 -7.70 -16.13
C THR A 245 12.52 -8.11 -17.55
N ASN A 246 11.77 -7.63 -18.55
CA ASN A 246 12.05 -7.90 -19.96
C ASN A 246 13.44 -7.38 -20.36
N ALA A 247 13.82 -6.17 -19.95
CA ALA A 247 15.15 -5.63 -20.20
C ALA A 247 16.27 -6.51 -19.60
N ARG A 248 16.11 -6.98 -18.36
CA ARG A 248 17.09 -7.86 -17.70
C ARG A 248 17.23 -9.20 -18.41
N VAL A 249 16.10 -9.86 -18.72
CA VAL A 249 16.09 -11.14 -19.44
C VAL A 249 16.70 -10.98 -20.83
N LYS A 250 16.33 -9.92 -21.55
CA LYS A 250 16.90 -9.60 -22.88
C LYS A 250 18.42 -9.47 -22.84
N TRP A 251 18.97 -8.68 -21.92
CA TRP A 251 20.43 -8.50 -21.81
C TRP A 251 21.14 -9.79 -21.42
N TRP A 252 20.55 -10.60 -20.55
CA TRP A 252 21.07 -11.92 -20.20
C TRP A 252 21.09 -12.87 -21.42
N SER A 253 20.02 -12.90 -22.22
CA SER A 253 19.96 -13.70 -23.45
C SER A 253 20.96 -13.22 -24.51
N ILE A 254 21.14 -11.90 -24.69
CA ILE A 254 22.17 -11.36 -25.61
C ILE A 254 23.56 -11.77 -25.15
N PHE A 255 23.86 -11.68 -23.85
CA PHE A 255 25.14 -12.10 -23.29
C PHE A 255 25.41 -13.59 -23.54
N GLN A 256 24.44 -14.46 -23.31
CA GLN A 256 24.55 -15.89 -23.60
C GLN A 256 24.80 -16.16 -25.09
N LEU A 257 24.11 -15.46 -25.99
CA LEU A 257 24.32 -15.58 -27.44
C LEU A 257 25.75 -15.19 -27.83
N CYS A 258 26.28 -14.09 -27.28
CA CYS A 258 27.67 -13.68 -27.51
C CYS A 258 28.68 -14.73 -27.04
N ILE A 259 28.44 -15.38 -25.89
CA ILE A 259 29.31 -16.48 -25.40
C ILE A 259 29.31 -17.64 -26.38
N ILE A 260 28.14 -18.10 -26.86
CA ILE A 260 28.03 -19.22 -27.79
C ILE A 260 28.76 -18.92 -29.11
N ILE A 261 28.58 -17.71 -29.66
CA ILE A 261 29.29 -17.28 -30.87
C ILE A 261 30.81 -17.22 -30.62
N GLY A 262 31.23 -16.69 -29.47
CA GLY A 262 32.63 -16.62 -29.06
C GLY A 262 33.30 -17.99 -28.97
N GLU A 263 32.64 -18.95 -28.33
CA GLU A 263 33.09 -20.36 -28.26
C GLU A 263 33.17 -20.99 -29.66
N GLY A 264 32.19 -20.73 -30.54
CA GLY A 264 32.25 -21.22 -31.92
C GLY A 264 33.44 -20.68 -32.72
N ILE A 265 33.73 -19.37 -32.60
CA ILE A 265 34.90 -18.76 -33.24
C ILE A 265 36.20 -19.31 -32.63
N PHE A 266 36.26 -19.43 -31.31
CA PHE A 266 37.41 -19.97 -30.60
C PHE A 266 37.71 -21.41 -31.02
N GLN A 267 36.69 -22.26 -31.14
CA GLN A 267 36.83 -23.63 -31.63
C GLN A 267 37.41 -23.68 -33.05
N VAL A 268 36.89 -22.87 -33.99
CA VAL A 268 37.40 -22.83 -35.36
C VAL A 268 38.84 -22.29 -35.42
N TRP A 269 39.14 -21.25 -34.63
CA TRP A 269 40.48 -20.68 -34.54
C TRP A 269 41.49 -21.68 -33.98
N TRP A 270 41.12 -22.40 -32.91
CA TRP A 270 41.95 -23.42 -32.28
C TRP A 270 42.28 -24.57 -33.25
N LEU A 271 41.28 -25.09 -33.97
CA LEU A 271 41.47 -26.13 -34.98
C LEU A 271 42.39 -25.66 -36.12
N LYS A 272 42.21 -24.44 -36.63
CA LYS A 272 43.09 -23.88 -37.67
C LYS A 272 44.53 -23.73 -37.19
N ARG A 273 44.73 -23.24 -35.97
CA ARG A 273 46.06 -23.04 -35.37
C ARG A 273 46.79 -24.37 -35.18
N PHE A 274 46.08 -25.42 -34.75
CA PHE A 274 46.65 -26.76 -34.58
C PHE A 274 47.19 -27.33 -35.90
N PHE A 275 46.49 -27.13 -37.03
CA PHE A 275 46.94 -27.58 -38.34
C PHE A 275 47.96 -26.66 -39.02
N GLU A 276 48.11 -25.41 -38.59
CA GLU A 276 49.15 -24.52 -39.08
C GLU A 276 50.52 -24.89 -38.51
N VAL A 277 50.58 -25.22 -37.21
CA VAL A 277 51.83 -25.60 -36.52
C VAL A 277 52.37 -26.96 -36.99
N LYS A 278 51.49 -27.85 -37.47
CA LYS A 278 51.88 -29.20 -37.94
C LYS A 278 52.39 -29.27 -39.38
N ARG A 279 52.53 -28.16 -40.12
CA ARG A 279 52.99 -28.19 -41.52
C ARG A 279 54.51 -28.05 -41.69
N VAL A 280 55.29 -28.35 -40.65
CA VAL A 280 56.75 -28.38 -40.73
C VAL A 280 57.17 -29.84 -40.58
N VAL A 281 57.78 -30.35 -41.66
CA VAL A 281 58.24 -31.73 -42.00
C VAL A 281 57.21 -32.81 -42.29
#